data_AF-M6WF90-F1
#
_entry.id   AF-M6WF90-F1
#
_cell.length_a   1.000
_cell.length_b   1.000
_cell.length_c   1.000
_cell.angle_alpha   90.00
_cell.angle_beta   90.00
_cell.angle_gamma   90.00
#
_symmetry.space_group_name_H-M   'P 1'
#
loop_
_entity.id
_entity.type
_entity.pdbx_description
1 polymer ?
#
loop_
_entity_poly.entity_id
_entity_poly.type
_entity_poly.pdbx_seq_one_letter_code
_entity_poly.pdbx_strand_id
1 'polypeptide(L)'
;MGLEQAVALVMSSSFKIFLVVGIILLAISIVDYLYQRYEYEESLKMTPSEAKREAKESDGDRSLQARRRQLARDMMNKRKMLAKVPEADVVITNPTHFAVALEYKPGIHKAPIVIAKGVDDFALLIIRIARENGVPTVEDRIQARGLYEEVELGAEVPQQFYRAIATILSRLESFRRAV
;
A
#
# COMPACT_ATOMS: atom_id res chain seq x y z
N MET A 1 45.24 -85.99 12.43
CA MET A 1 44.56 -84.88 11.75
C MET A 1 45.64 -84.06 11.07
N GLY A 2 45.60 -83.90 9.75
CA GLY A 2 46.63 -83.16 9.01
C GLY A 2 46.53 -81.65 9.25
N LEU A 3 47.66 -80.94 9.15
CA LEU A 3 47.74 -79.47 9.29
C LEU A 3 46.67 -78.75 8.44
N GLU A 4 46.47 -79.23 7.20
CA GLU A 4 45.46 -78.77 6.24
C GLU A 4 44.03 -78.82 6.80
N GLN A 5 43.67 -79.88 7.52
CA GLN A 5 42.32 -80.06 8.07
C GLN A 5 42.06 -79.10 9.24
N ALA A 6 43.08 -78.83 10.06
CA ALA A 6 42.98 -77.87 11.15
C ALA A 6 42.82 -76.43 10.62
N VAL A 7 43.60 -76.06 9.60
CA VAL A 7 43.48 -74.75 8.93
C VAL A 7 42.10 -74.57 8.28
N ALA A 8 41.60 -75.59 7.58
CA ALA A 8 40.27 -75.53 6.95
C ALA A 8 39.12 -75.39 7.98
N LEU A 9 39.22 -76.06 9.14
CA LEU A 9 38.22 -75.96 10.20
C LEU A 9 38.20 -74.56 10.85
N VAL A 10 39.38 -73.99 11.11
CA VAL A 10 39.50 -72.65 11.69
C VAL A 10 38.99 -71.59 10.70
N MET A 11 39.33 -71.71 9.42
CA MET A 11 38.86 -70.79 8.37
C MET A 11 37.34 -70.85 8.20
N SER A 12 36.77 -72.05 8.11
CA SER A 12 35.31 -72.21 7.96
C SER A 12 34.53 -71.74 9.19
N SER A 13 35.07 -71.95 10.40
CA SER A 13 34.44 -71.49 11.64
C SER A 13 34.50 -69.97 11.78
N SER A 14 35.66 -69.37 11.48
CA SER A 14 35.83 -67.91 11.49
C SER A 14 34.88 -67.24 10.50
N PHE A 15 34.80 -67.77 9.27
CA PHE A 15 33.91 -67.24 8.25
C PHE A 15 32.43 -67.29 8.68
N LYS A 16 31.98 -68.39 9.30
CA LYS A 16 30.62 -68.50 9.83
C LYS A 16 30.33 -67.44 10.90
N ILE A 17 31.27 -67.20 11.82
CA ILE A 17 31.11 -66.20 12.87
C ILE A 17 31.02 -64.80 12.27
N PHE A 18 31.89 -64.45 11.31
CA PHE A 18 31.82 -63.16 10.61
C PHE A 18 30.49 -62.97 9.86
N LEU A 19 29.98 -64.02 9.21
CA LEU A 19 28.70 -63.97 8.52
C LEU A 19 27.56 -63.69 9.51
N VAL A 20 27.52 -64.40 10.64
CA VAL A 20 26.47 -64.23 11.66
C VAL A 20 26.53 -62.84 12.29
N VAL A 21 27.72 -62.39 12.68
CA VAL A 21 27.91 -61.03 13.25
C VAL A 21 27.56 -59.96 12.23
N GLY A 22 27.95 -60.13 10.97
CA GLY A 22 27.62 -59.22 9.88
C GLY A 22 26.10 -59.09 9.66
N ILE A 23 25.37 -60.20 9.67
CA ILE A 23 23.90 -60.20 9.55
C ILE A 23 23.24 -59.49 10.74
N ILE A 24 23.73 -59.73 11.97
CA ILE A 24 23.22 -59.07 13.16
C ILE A 24 23.45 -57.56 13.10
N LEU A 25 24.65 -57.12 12.75
CA LEU A 25 24.98 -55.70 12.60
C LEU A 25 24.18 -55.03 11.49
N LEU A 26 23.97 -55.73 10.37
CA LEU A 26 23.14 -55.25 9.26
C LEU A 26 21.68 -55.07 9.72
N ALA A 27 21.14 -56.02 10.48
CA ALA A 27 19.79 -55.91 11.03
C ALA A 27 19.64 -54.71 11.97
N ILE A 28 20.61 -54.49 12.87
CA ILE A 28 20.63 -53.32 13.77
C ILE A 28 20.71 -52.02 12.97
N SER A 29 21.60 -51.97 11.96
CA SER A 29 21.78 -50.79 11.12
C SER A 29 20.51 -50.39 10.37
N ILE A 30 19.73 -51.37 9.89
CA ILE A 30 18.43 -51.10 9.24
C ILE A 30 17.45 -50.48 10.24
N VAL A 31 17.37 -51.01 11.46
CA VAL A 31 16.46 -50.50 12.50
C VAL A 31 16.83 -49.07 12.88
N ASP A 32 18.12 -48.80 13.10
CA ASP A 32 18.62 -47.46 13.43
C ASP A 32 18.30 -46.46 12.31
N TYR A 33 18.50 -46.84 11.05
CA TYR A 33 18.20 -45.98 9.90
C TYR A 33 16.71 -45.62 9.80
N LEU A 34 15.82 -46.60 10.04
CA LEU A 34 14.37 -46.36 10.02
C LEU A 34 13.94 -45.41 11.14
N TYR A 35 14.51 -45.58 12.34
CA TYR A 35 14.23 -44.70 13.47
C TYR A 35 14.70 -43.27 13.19
N GLN A 36 15.94 -43.12 12.71
CA GLN A 36 16.51 -41.81 12.39
C GLN A 36 15.72 -41.09 11.30
N ARG A 37 15.23 -41.83 10.29
CA ARG A 37 14.37 -41.27 9.25
C ARG A 37 13.05 -40.77 9.81
N TYR A 38 12.40 -41.55 10.68
CA TYR A 38 11.15 -41.15 11.32
C TYR A 38 11.34 -39.89 12.19
N GLU A 39 12.40 -39.85 13.00
CA GLU A 39 12.71 -38.70 13.84
C GLU A 39 13.03 -37.45 13.01
N TYR A 40 13.76 -37.60 11.91
CA TYR A 40 14.03 -36.51 10.98
C TYR A 40 12.74 -35.96 10.36
N GLU A 41 11.86 -36.84 9.87
CA GLU A 41 10.55 -36.45 9.33
C GLU A 41 9.65 -35.79 10.40
N GLU A 42 9.73 -36.22 11.66
CA GLU A 42 9.02 -35.60 12.78
C GLU A 42 9.61 -34.23 13.15
N SER A 43 10.94 -34.08 13.18
CA SER A 43 11.62 -32.82 13.49
C SER A 43 11.37 -31.71 12.46
N LEU A 44 11.02 -32.09 11.24
CA LEU A 44 10.65 -31.17 10.16
C LEU A 44 9.17 -30.72 10.23
N LYS A 45 8.35 -31.34 11.09
CA LYS A 45 6.96 -30.92 11.27
C LYS A 45 6.92 -29.70 12.16
N MET A 46 6.37 -28.61 11.63
CA MET A 46 6.04 -27.45 12.45
C MET A 46 4.90 -27.78 13.41
N THR A 47 4.99 -27.26 14.63
CA THR A 47 3.84 -27.25 15.53
C THR A 47 2.78 -26.28 14.99
N PRO A 48 1.48 -26.52 15.24
CA PRO A 48 0.43 -25.57 14.86
C PRO A 48 0.62 -24.19 15.51
N SER A 49 1.29 -24.13 16.66
CA SER A 49 1.74 -22.90 17.31
C SER A 49 2.83 -22.16 16.53
N GLU A 50 3.81 -22.87 15.97
CA GLU A 50 4.89 -22.29 15.17
C GLU A 50 4.40 -21.81 13.82
N ALA A 51 3.59 -22.61 13.12
CA ALA A 51 2.99 -22.20 11.86
C ALA A 51 2.14 -20.93 12.01
N LYS A 52 1.42 -20.79 13.13
CA LYS A 52 0.64 -19.59 13.45
C LYS A 52 1.52 -18.39 13.82
N ARG A 53 2.68 -18.62 14.44
CA ARG A 53 3.66 -17.57 14.77
C ARG A 53 4.39 -17.09 13.51
N GLU A 54 4.86 -18.00 12.66
CA GLU A 54 5.47 -17.68 11.36
C GLU A 54 4.51 -16.93 10.44
N ALA A 55 3.22 -17.30 10.41
CA ALA A 55 2.21 -16.58 9.66
C ALA A 55 1.99 -15.14 10.18
N LYS A 56 2.18 -14.92 11.48
CA LYS A 56 2.04 -13.60 12.11
C LYS A 56 3.29 -12.73 11.92
N GLU A 57 4.47 -13.33 11.89
CA GLU A 57 5.76 -12.65 11.66
C GLU A 57 6.01 -12.34 10.17
N SER A 58 5.66 -13.26 9.26
CA SER A 58 5.85 -13.10 7.80
C SER A 58 4.99 -11.99 7.18
N ASP A 59 3.81 -11.71 7.74
CA ASP A 59 2.89 -10.69 7.22
C ASP A 59 3.33 -9.25 7.60
N GLY A 60 4.34 -9.12 8.48
CA GLY A 60 4.67 -7.87 9.14
C GLY A 60 3.49 -7.32 9.94
N ASP A 61 3.66 -6.16 10.57
CA ASP A 61 2.52 -5.48 11.16
C ASP A 61 1.58 -5.01 10.04
N ARG A 62 0.53 -5.78 9.76
CA ARG A 62 -0.50 -5.46 8.75
C ARG A 62 -1.05 -4.06 8.93
N SER A 63 -1.08 -3.54 10.16
CA SER A 63 -1.50 -2.16 10.43
C SER A 63 -0.52 -1.14 9.85
N LEU A 64 0.79 -1.38 9.96
CA LEU A 64 1.83 -0.53 9.37
C LEU A 64 1.80 -0.59 7.84
N GLN A 65 1.59 -1.76 7.25
CA GLN A 65 1.48 -1.89 5.80
C GLN A 65 0.22 -1.19 5.28
N ALA A 66 -0.93 -1.35 5.95
CA ALA A 66 -2.17 -0.65 5.61
C ALA A 66 -2.01 0.88 5.73
N ARG A 67 -1.37 1.36 6.81
CA ARG A 67 -1.08 2.78 7.02
C ARG A 67 -0.17 3.35 5.92
N ARG A 68 0.89 2.63 5.53
CA ARG A 68 1.76 3.02 4.41
C ARG A 68 0.98 3.13 3.10
N ARG A 69 0.10 2.17 2.80
CA ARG A 69 -0.75 2.21 1.60
C ARG A 69 -1.76 3.36 1.64
N GLN A 70 -2.33 3.68 2.80
CA GLN A 70 -3.21 4.84 2.95
C GLN A 70 -2.46 6.15 2.67
N LEU A 71 -1.31 6.36 3.31
CA LEU A 71 -0.47 7.54 3.09
C LEU A 71 -0.06 7.70 1.62
N ALA A 72 0.33 6.60 0.95
CA ALA A 72 0.67 6.63 -0.47
C ALA A 72 -0.53 7.05 -1.35
N ARG A 73 -1.73 6.54 -1.05
CA ARG A 73 -2.96 6.92 -1.75
C ARG A 73 -3.30 8.39 -1.53
N ASP A 74 -3.20 8.88 -0.30
CA ASP A 74 -3.49 10.27 0.04
C ASP A 74 -2.52 11.23 -0.68
N MET A 75 -1.23 10.90 -0.72
CA MET A 75 -0.24 11.69 -1.48
C MET A 75 -0.53 11.70 -2.97
N MET A 76 -0.90 10.54 -3.55
CA MET A 76 -1.25 10.45 -4.96
C MET A 76 -2.49 11.29 -5.29
N ASN A 77 -3.52 11.23 -4.44
CA ASN A 77 -4.74 12.02 -4.59
C ASN A 77 -4.45 13.52 -4.49
N LYS A 78 -3.65 13.95 -3.52
CA LYS A 78 -3.20 15.34 -3.40
C LYS A 78 -2.44 15.80 -4.64
N ARG A 79 -1.51 15.00 -5.16
CA ARG A 79 -0.76 15.32 -6.38
C ARG A 79 -1.67 15.47 -7.60
N LYS A 80 -2.63 14.55 -7.78
CA LYS A 80 -3.63 14.64 -8.86
C LYS A 80 -4.48 15.89 -8.74
N MET A 81 -4.91 16.25 -7.53
CA MET A 81 -5.68 17.46 -7.28
C MET A 81 -4.89 18.72 -7.62
N LEU A 82 -3.61 18.81 -7.21
CA LEU A 82 -2.75 19.93 -7.58
C LEU A 82 -2.53 20.05 -9.09
N ALA A 83 -2.45 18.93 -9.79
CA ALA A 83 -2.30 18.91 -11.25
C ALA A 83 -3.52 19.49 -11.99
N LYS A 84 -4.69 19.54 -11.35
CA LYS A 84 -5.90 20.18 -11.90
C LYS A 84 -5.97 21.68 -11.65
N VAL A 85 -5.22 22.22 -10.69
CA VAL A 85 -5.25 23.64 -10.34
C VAL A 85 -5.00 24.57 -11.55
N PRO A 86 -4.09 24.26 -12.49
CA PRO A 86 -3.88 25.08 -13.69
C PRO A 86 -5.11 25.17 -14.62
N GLU A 87 -6.05 24.23 -14.53
CA GLU A 87 -7.28 24.21 -15.33
C GLU A 87 -8.41 25.03 -14.68
N ALA A 88 -8.20 25.58 -13.47
CA ALA A 88 -9.21 26.37 -12.78
C ALA A 88 -9.41 27.73 -13.46
N ASP A 89 -10.65 28.19 -13.48
CA ASP A 89 -10.99 29.56 -13.90
C ASP A 89 -10.72 30.58 -12.80
N VAL A 90 -10.88 30.17 -11.53
CA VAL A 90 -10.66 31.02 -10.36
C VAL A 90 -10.30 30.20 -9.13
N VAL A 91 -9.47 30.77 -8.26
CA VAL A 91 -9.22 30.24 -6.91
C VAL A 91 -9.70 31.24 -5.87
N ILE A 92 -10.63 30.80 -5.01
CA ILE A 92 -11.17 31.58 -3.90
C ILE A 92 -10.39 31.23 -2.63
N THR A 93 -9.94 32.24 -1.90
CA THR A 93 -9.00 32.08 -0.79
C THR A 93 -9.49 32.75 0.48
N ASN A 94 -9.29 32.09 1.62
CA ASN A 94 -9.24 32.70 2.95
C ASN A 94 -7.76 32.69 3.35
N PRO A 95 -7.10 33.85 3.52
CA PRO A 95 -5.65 33.93 3.56
C PRO A 95 -5.03 32.87 4.46
N THR A 96 -4.01 32.18 3.94
CA THR A 96 -3.25 31.11 4.60
C THR A 96 -4.05 29.89 5.08
N HIS A 97 -5.38 29.96 5.18
CA HIS A 97 -6.21 28.93 5.81
C HIS A 97 -6.98 28.09 4.83
N PHE A 98 -7.61 28.67 3.80
CA PHE A 98 -8.41 27.92 2.83
C PHE A 98 -8.15 28.38 1.40
N ALA A 99 -8.11 27.42 0.48
CA ALA A 99 -8.10 27.69 -0.95
C ALA A 99 -9.01 26.70 -1.66
N VAL A 100 -9.90 27.20 -2.52
CA VAL A 100 -10.84 26.41 -3.32
C VAL A 100 -10.74 26.86 -4.76
N ALA A 101 -10.36 25.95 -5.65
CA ALA A 101 -10.26 26.16 -7.08
C ALA A 101 -11.54 25.70 -7.77
N LEU A 102 -12.11 26.57 -8.59
CA LEU A 102 -13.34 26.34 -9.32
C LEU A 102 -13.09 26.31 -10.83
N GLU A 103 -13.77 25.39 -11.50
CA GLU A 103 -13.83 25.29 -12.96
C GLU A 103 -15.29 25.42 -13.42
N TYR A 104 -15.52 26.17 -14.47
CA TYR A 104 -16.81 26.31 -15.12
C TYR A 104 -16.66 26.20 -16.63
N LYS A 105 -17.25 25.14 -17.19
CA LYS A 105 -17.35 24.91 -18.62
C LYS A 105 -18.77 25.22 -19.09
N PRO A 106 -19.00 26.34 -19.81
CA PRO A 106 -20.30 26.66 -20.37
C PRO A 106 -20.82 25.52 -21.25
N GLY A 107 -22.11 25.20 -21.14
CA GLY A 107 -22.77 24.16 -21.93
C GLY A 107 -22.56 22.73 -21.44
N ILE A 108 -21.64 22.49 -20.50
CA ILE A 108 -21.41 21.17 -19.88
C ILE A 108 -21.91 21.17 -18.43
N HIS A 109 -21.55 22.19 -17.66
CA HIS A 109 -21.85 22.26 -16.24
C HIS A 109 -23.01 23.21 -15.96
N LYS A 110 -23.90 22.81 -15.05
CA LYS A 110 -25.00 23.69 -14.60
C LYS A 110 -24.51 24.75 -13.62
N ALA A 111 -23.42 24.45 -12.92
CA ALA A 111 -22.74 25.34 -12.00
C ALA A 111 -21.23 25.04 -11.99
N PRO A 112 -20.39 25.96 -11.48
CA PRO A 112 -18.97 25.71 -11.31
C PRO A 112 -18.71 24.48 -10.43
N ILE A 113 -17.66 23.74 -10.73
CA ILE A 113 -17.23 22.52 -10.02
C ILE A 113 -15.98 22.81 -9.21
N VAL A 114 -15.90 22.22 -8.01
CA VAL A 114 -14.70 22.28 -7.18
C VAL A 114 -13.66 21.28 -7.69
N ILE A 115 -12.60 21.75 -8.34
CA ILE A 115 -11.56 20.86 -8.90
C ILE A 115 -10.38 20.63 -7.95
N ALA A 116 -10.16 21.57 -7.02
CA ALA A 116 -9.18 21.44 -5.95
C ALA A 116 -9.64 22.21 -4.71
N LYS A 117 -9.40 21.67 -3.52
CA LYS A 117 -9.59 22.39 -2.27
C LYS A 117 -8.56 21.99 -1.23
N GLY A 118 -8.19 22.93 -0.37
CA GLY A 118 -7.13 22.75 0.60
C GLY A 118 -7.27 23.62 1.83
N VAL A 119 -6.59 23.17 2.89
CA VAL A 119 -6.47 23.88 4.17
C VAL A 119 -4.99 24.10 4.51
N ASP A 120 -4.68 25.17 5.22
CA ASP A 120 -3.36 25.54 5.74
C ASP A 120 -2.23 25.40 4.69
N ASP A 121 -1.20 24.59 4.96
CA ASP A 121 -0.06 24.36 4.05
C ASP A 121 -0.48 23.92 2.64
N PHE A 122 -1.55 23.12 2.56
CA PHE A 122 -2.05 22.66 1.27
C PHE A 122 -2.79 23.78 0.52
N ALA A 123 -3.47 24.68 1.24
CA ALA A 123 -4.05 25.89 0.64
C ALA A 123 -2.96 26.80 0.07
N LEU A 124 -1.85 27.00 0.81
CA LEU A 124 -0.70 27.78 0.33
C LEU A 124 -0.09 27.19 -0.95
N LEU A 125 -0.04 25.86 -1.04
CA LEU A 125 0.45 25.18 -2.23
C LEU A 125 -0.49 25.37 -3.44
N ILE A 126 -1.80 25.28 -3.25
CA ILE A 126 -2.79 25.59 -4.31
C ILE A 126 -2.62 27.04 -4.79
N ILE A 127 -2.52 28.00 -3.87
CA ILE A 127 -2.32 29.42 -4.20
C ILE A 127 -1.03 29.64 -4.99
N ARG A 128 0.05 28.96 -4.60
CA ARG A 128 1.33 29.01 -5.32
C ARG A 128 1.19 28.51 -6.75
N ILE A 129 0.62 27.32 -6.94
CA ILE A 129 0.45 26.72 -8.28
C ILE A 129 -0.48 27.59 -9.14
N ALA A 130 -1.57 28.09 -8.57
CA ALA A 130 -2.48 29.00 -9.27
C ALA A 130 -1.74 30.24 -9.78
N ARG A 131 -0.92 30.86 -8.93
CA ARG A 131 -0.11 32.03 -9.29
C ARG A 131 0.93 31.71 -10.38
N GLU A 132 1.61 30.57 -10.27
CA GLU A 132 2.61 30.12 -11.25
C GLU A 132 1.99 29.87 -12.63
N ASN A 133 0.72 29.45 -12.69
CA ASN A 133 0.00 29.16 -13.93
C ASN A 133 -0.91 30.31 -14.40
N GLY A 134 -0.87 31.47 -13.75
CA GLY A 134 -1.66 32.65 -14.14
C GLY A 134 -3.16 32.53 -13.85
N VAL A 135 -3.58 31.61 -12.99
CA VAL A 135 -4.97 31.47 -12.54
C VAL A 135 -5.30 32.60 -11.55
N PRO A 136 -6.39 33.37 -11.76
CA PRO A 136 -6.74 34.47 -10.89
C PRO A 136 -7.13 33.97 -9.49
N THR A 137 -6.62 34.66 -8.47
CA THR A 137 -6.92 34.39 -7.06
C THR A 137 -7.76 35.53 -6.49
N VAL A 138 -8.85 35.19 -5.80
CA VAL A 138 -9.77 36.15 -5.18
C VAL A 138 -9.85 35.87 -3.70
N GLU A 139 -9.63 36.90 -2.88
CA GLU A 139 -9.79 36.78 -1.43
C GLU A 139 -11.26 36.96 -1.05
N ASP A 140 -11.87 35.91 -0.52
CA ASP A 140 -13.19 35.95 0.10
C ASP A 140 -13.24 34.89 1.21
N ARG A 141 -13.13 35.35 2.45
CA ARG A 141 -13.02 34.46 3.62
C ARG A 141 -14.28 33.66 3.88
N ILE A 142 -15.45 34.26 3.62
CA ILE A 142 -16.75 33.63 3.87
C ILE A 142 -16.97 32.52 2.86
N GLN A 143 -16.77 32.84 1.57
CA GLN A 143 -16.98 31.89 0.48
C GLN A 143 -15.94 30.77 0.51
N ALA A 144 -14.66 31.07 0.72
CA ALA A 144 -13.62 30.03 0.79
C ALA A 144 -13.87 29.02 1.92
N ARG A 145 -14.28 29.49 3.11
CA ARG A 145 -14.61 28.61 4.22
C ARG A 145 -15.87 27.78 3.94
N GLY A 146 -16.95 28.43 3.50
CA GLY A 146 -18.21 27.74 3.19
C GLY A 146 -18.04 26.69 2.09
N LEU A 147 -17.32 27.01 1.01
CA LEU A 147 -17.05 26.05 -0.06
C LEU A 147 -16.17 24.87 0.40
N TYR A 148 -15.18 25.13 1.26
CA TYR A 148 -14.33 24.07 1.78
C TYR A 148 -15.11 23.08 2.66
N GLU A 149 -15.98 23.59 3.53
CA GLU A 149 -16.78 22.82 4.48
C GLU A 149 -17.96 22.10 3.81
N GLU A 150 -18.67 22.74 2.89
CA GLU A 150 -19.94 22.23 2.37
C GLU A 150 -19.86 21.50 1.02
N VAL A 151 -18.81 21.74 0.23
CA VAL A 151 -18.73 21.23 -1.15
C VAL A 151 -17.61 20.22 -1.30
N GLU A 152 -17.93 19.00 -1.70
CA GLU A 152 -16.93 17.95 -1.94
C GLU A 152 -16.09 18.20 -3.19
N LEU A 153 -14.90 17.59 -3.23
CA LEU A 153 -14.03 17.65 -4.40
C LEU A 153 -14.70 16.96 -5.60
N GLY A 154 -14.83 17.67 -6.72
CA GLY A 154 -15.49 17.20 -7.94
C GLY A 154 -17.00 17.43 -7.96
N ALA A 155 -17.59 18.01 -6.91
CA ALA A 155 -19.01 18.34 -6.87
C ALA A 155 -19.29 19.73 -7.47
N GLU A 156 -20.50 19.89 -8.00
CA GLU A 156 -21.04 21.20 -8.38
C GLU A 156 -21.30 22.03 -7.11
N VAL A 157 -21.06 23.34 -7.21
CA VAL A 157 -21.34 24.29 -6.14
C VAL A 157 -22.85 24.29 -5.83
N PRO A 158 -23.28 24.36 -4.55
CA PRO A 158 -24.69 24.49 -4.19
C PRO A 158 -25.28 25.87 -4.52
N GLN A 159 -26.61 25.94 -4.71
CA GLN A 159 -27.33 27.16 -5.11
C GLN A 159 -27.08 28.37 -4.21
N GLN A 160 -26.87 28.14 -2.90
CA GLN A 160 -26.63 29.22 -1.93
C GLN A 160 -25.38 30.06 -2.26
N PHE A 161 -24.39 29.46 -2.93
CA PHE A 161 -23.13 30.14 -3.29
C PHE A 161 -23.21 30.79 -4.69
N TYR A 162 -24.22 30.48 -5.50
CA TYR A 162 -24.30 30.91 -6.91
C TYR A 162 -24.15 32.41 -7.10
N ARG A 163 -24.82 33.21 -6.27
CA ARG A 163 -24.79 34.67 -6.41
C ARG A 163 -23.39 35.24 -6.17
N ALA A 164 -22.71 34.74 -5.14
CA ALA A 164 -21.37 35.18 -4.79
C ALA A 164 -20.36 34.74 -5.86
N ILE A 165 -20.42 33.46 -6.28
CA ILE A 165 -19.55 32.92 -7.33
C ILE A 165 -19.77 33.62 -8.67
N ALA A 166 -21.02 33.85 -9.08
CA ALA A 166 -21.33 34.58 -10.31
C ALA A 166 -20.78 36.01 -10.29
N THR A 167 -20.85 36.68 -9.13
CA THR A 167 -20.25 38.01 -8.96
C THR A 167 -18.74 37.97 -9.13
N ILE A 168 -18.07 36.96 -8.55
CA ILE A 168 -16.62 36.77 -8.68
C ILE A 168 -16.24 36.48 -10.14
N LEU A 169 -16.91 35.53 -10.77
CA LEU A 169 -16.67 35.14 -12.17
C LEU A 169 -16.92 36.29 -13.14
N SER A 170 -17.98 37.08 -12.96
CA SER A 170 -18.28 38.23 -13.83
C SER A 170 -17.21 39.32 -13.84
N ARG A 171 -16.41 39.41 -12.76
CA ARG A 171 -15.30 40.37 -12.65
C ARG A 171 -14.03 39.87 -13.36
N LEU A 172 -13.98 38.60 -13.73
CA LEU A 172 -12.83 38.01 -14.39
C LEU A 172 -12.97 38.11 -15.91
N GLU A 173 -11.90 38.55 -16.57
CA GLU A 173 -11.88 38.70 -18.03
C GLU A 173 -11.98 37.36 -18.78
N SER A 174 -11.59 36.25 -18.15
CA SER A 174 -11.72 34.89 -18.70
C SER A 174 -13.19 34.52 -18.94
N PHE A 175 -14.08 34.93 -18.03
CA PHE A 175 -15.52 34.66 -18.15
C PHE A 175 -16.19 35.52 -19.22
N ARG A 176 -15.69 36.76 -19.43
CA ARG A 176 -16.23 37.70 -20.43
C ARG A 176 -16.02 37.25 -21.88
N ARG A 177 -15.17 36.25 -22.14
CA ARG A 177 -14.96 35.69 -23.49
C ARG A 177 -15.82 34.45 -23.79
N ALA A 178 -16.42 33.85 -22.76
CA ALA A 178 -17.16 32.60 -22.86
C ALA A 178 -18.69 32.77 -22.85
N VAL A 179 -19.15 34.01 -22.62
CA VAL A 179 -20.53 34.49 -22.81
C VAL A 179 -20.57 35.29 -24.12
#